data_AF-A0A7S1DQK7-F1
#
_entry.id   AF-A0A7S1DQK7-F1
#
_cell.length_a   1.000
_cell.length_b   1.000
_cell.length_c   1.000
_cell.angle_alpha   90.00
_cell.angle_beta   90.00
_cell.angle_gamma   90.00
#
_symmetry.space_group_name_H-M   'P 1'
#
loop_
_entity.id
_entity.type
_entity.pdbx_description
1 polymer ?
#
loop_
_entity_poly.entity_id
_entity_poly.type
_entity_poly.pdbx_seq_one_letter_code
_entity_poly.pdbx_strand_id
1 'polypeptide(L)'
;GDGTAMFEHRWRPVRGQESATPYRVCLRVRDPMGVASEARCFRILVKKCQYCVQPGETIASMASAFGTEWLHLYTTNPTLQSPDAITAYTRINTGVLYTVRKGEYLELLADRFFTTVSAIAAVNPDVA
;
A
#
# COMPACT_ATOMS: atom_id res chain seq x y z
N GLY A 1 7.87 -12.98 41.10
CA GLY A 1 8.57 -12.27 40.02
C GLY A 1 7.61 -12.18 38.87
N ASP A 2 7.21 -10.97 38.51
CA ASP A 2 6.10 -10.71 37.58
C ASP A 2 6.54 -11.06 36.16
N GLY A 3 6.15 -12.25 35.69
CA GLY A 3 6.70 -12.96 34.52
C GLY A 3 6.13 -12.49 33.19
N THR A 4 6.02 -11.18 32.96
CA THR A 4 5.50 -10.65 31.70
C THR A 4 6.59 -10.69 30.63
N ALA A 5 6.51 -11.67 29.71
CA ALA A 5 7.35 -11.72 28.53
C ALA A 5 6.76 -10.84 27.42
N MET A 6 7.57 -9.93 26.86
CA MET A 6 7.18 -9.07 25.73
C MET A 6 7.76 -9.62 24.43
N PHE A 7 6.93 -9.72 23.40
CA PHE A 7 7.32 -10.12 22.06
C PHE A 7 6.95 -9.03 21.05
N GLU A 8 7.92 -8.56 20.25
CA GLU A 8 7.68 -7.64 19.12
C GLU A 8 7.68 -8.43 17.81
N HIS A 9 6.68 -8.18 16.97
CA HIS A 9 6.67 -8.67 15.59
C HIS A 9 6.46 -7.48 14.64
N ARG A 10 7.29 -7.38 13.59
CA ARG A 10 7.24 -6.30 12.60
C ARG A 10 6.94 -6.86 11.22
N TRP A 11 5.91 -6.32 10.59
CA TRP A 11 5.58 -6.60 9.19
C TRP A 11 5.50 -5.29 8.42
N ARG A 12 6.03 -5.30 7.19
CA ARG A 12 5.93 -4.20 6.23
C ARG A 12 5.36 -4.77 4.94
N PRO A 13 4.23 -4.26 4.44
CA PRO A 13 3.68 -4.74 3.19
C PRO A 13 4.63 -4.41 2.04
N VAL A 14 4.79 -5.35 1.10
CA VAL A 14 5.49 -5.14 -0.16
C VAL A 14 4.49 -4.96 -1.29
N ARG A 15 4.94 -4.37 -2.41
CA ARG A 15 4.12 -4.22 -3.61
C ARG A 15 3.53 -5.58 -4.03
N GLY A 16 2.25 -5.59 -4.38
CA GLY A 16 1.47 -6.79 -4.70
C GLY A 16 0.69 -7.34 -3.49
N GLN A 17 0.91 -6.82 -2.28
CA GLN A 17 0.13 -7.15 -1.09
C GLN A 17 -1.01 -6.15 -0.85
N GLU A 18 -1.27 -5.23 -1.76
CA GLU A 18 -2.43 -4.35 -1.69
C GLU A 18 -3.72 -5.15 -1.94
N SER A 19 -4.76 -4.86 -1.19
CA SER A 19 -6.00 -5.64 -1.27
C SER A 19 -7.21 -4.76 -0.96
N ALA A 20 -8.32 -5.00 -1.68
CA ALA A 20 -9.60 -4.39 -1.36
C ALA A 20 -10.18 -4.92 -0.03
N THR A 21 -9.89 -6.19 0.30
CA THR A 21 -10.31 -6.82 1.55
C THR A 21 -9.18 -6.80 2.58
N PRO A 22 -9.41 -6.34 3.82
CA PRO A 22 -8.36 -6.36 4.85
C PRO A 22 -7.88 -7.77 5.18
N TYR A 23 -6.57 -7.93 5.36
CA TYR A 23 -5.97 -9.12 5.95
C TYR A 23 -6.47 -9.30 7.38
N ARG A 24 -6.86 -10.51 7.76
CA ARG A 24 -7.13 -10.87 9.16
C ARG A 24 -5.89 -11.52 9.75
N VAL A 25 -5.15 -10.77 10.55
CA VAL A 25 -3.92 -11.23 11.21
C VAL A 25 -4.24 -11.51 12.67
N CYS A 26 -3.89 -12.69 13.17
CA CYS A 26 -4.13 -13.07 14.56
C CYS A 26 -2.82 -13.38 15.28
N LEU A 27 -2.55 -12.68 16.37
CA LEU A 27 -1.52 -13.04 17.33
C LEU A 27 -2.13 -14.07 18.27
N ARG A 28 -1.55 -15.27 18.32
CA ARG A 28 -1.96 -16.34 19.22
C ARG A 28 -0.86 -16.62 20.22
N VAL A 29 -1.18 -16.50 21.50
CA VAL A 29 -0.32 -16.90 22.61
C VAL A 29 -0.78 -18.26 23.10
N ARG A 30 0.17 -19.13 23.42
CA ARG A 30 -0.07 -20.42 24.07
C ARG A 30 0.83 -20.52 25.30
N ASP A 31 0.34 -21.10 26.38
CA ASP A 31 1.21 -21.41 27.51
C ASP A 31 2.20 -22.54 27.13
N PRO A 32 3.30 -22.72 27.89
CA PRO A 32 4.33 -23.72 27.57
C PRO A 32 3.81 -25.17 27.51
N MET A 33 2.75 -25.49 28.25
CA MET A 33 2.13 -26.82 28.24
C MET A 33 1.06 -26.94 27.13
N GLY A 34 0.71 -25.85 26.45
CA GLY A 34 -0.24 -25.82 25.33
C GLY A 34 -1.70 -26.03 25.73
N VAL A 35 -2.03 -25.87 27.01
CA VAL A 35 -3.35 -26.11 27.60
C VAL A 35 -4.27 -24.88 27.44
N ALA A 36 -3.73 -23.69 27.63
CA ALA A 36 -4.39 -22.40 27.47
C ALA A 36 -3.87 -21.71 26.21
N SER A 37 -4.80 -21.16 25.42
CA SER A 37 -4.45 -20.30 24.29
C SER A 37 -5.39 -19.12 24.20
N GLU A 38 -4.84 -17.97 23.84
CA GLU A 38 -5.60 -16.76 23.59
C GLU A 38 -5.17 -16.17 22.25
N ALA A 39 -6.13 -15.60 21.52
CA ALA A 39 -5.86 -14.93 20.28
C ALA A 39 -6.41 -13.50 20.29
N ARG A 40 -5.65 -12.58 19.71
CA ARG A 40 -6.09 -11.23 19.35
C ARG A 40 -5.90 -11.06 17.85
N CYS A 41 -6.99 -10.71 17.17
CA CYS A 41 -7.01 -10.55 15.73
C CYS A 41 -7.19 -9.09 15.35
N PHE A 42 -6.48 -8.67 14.31
CA PHE A 42 -6.48 -7.34 13.74
C PHE A 42 -6.83 -7.43 12.26
N ARG A 43 -7.49 -6.38 11.75
CA ARG A 43 -7.75 -6.23 10.33
C ARG A 43 -6.79 -5.20 9.77
N ILE A 44 -5.92 -5.61 8.85
CA ILE A 44 -4.94 -4.71 8.24
C ILE A 44 -5.29 -4.53 6.77
N LEU A 45 -5.56 -3.29 6.38
CA LEU A 45 -5.82 -2.93 4.99
C LEU A 45 -4.56 -2.32 4.39
N VAL A 46 -3.94 -3.04 3.46
CA VAL A 46 -2.85 -2.50 2.64
C VAL A 46 -3.49 -1.81 1.44
N LYS A 47 -3.46 -0.49 1.44
CA LYS A 47 -4.16 0.32 0.44
C LYS A 47 -3.36 0.39 -0.86
N LYS A 48 -4.05 0.18 -1.98
CA LYS A 48 -3.54 0.48 -3.32
C LYS A 48 -3.15 1.95 -3.43
N CYS A 49 -2.09 2.21 -4.20
CA CYS A 49 -1.61 3.56 -4.52
C CYS A 49 -1.26 4.42 -3.29
N GLN A 50 -0.89 3.82 -2.15
CA GLN A 50 -0.40 4.55 -0.98
C GLN A 50 0.95 4.03 -0.52
N TYR A 51 1.84 4.96 -0.16
CA TYR A 51 3.18 4.66 0.30
C TYR A 51 3.56 5.52 1.50
N CYS A 52 4.24 4.92 2.47
CA CYS A 52 4.84 5.62 3.60
C CYS A 52 6.33 5.81 3.31
N VAL A 53 6.73 7.06 3.16
CA VAL A 53 8.10 7.48 2.85
C VAL A 53 9.07 6.89 3.87
N GLN A 54 10.17 6.33 3.40
CA GLN A 54 11.25 5.83 4.24
C GLN A 54 12.27 6.93 4.55
N PRO A 55 12.98 6.83 5.68
CA PRO A 55 14.05 7.77 6.00
C PRO A 55 15.07 7.90 4.86
N GLY A 56 15.33 9.15 4.43
CA GLY A 56 16.32 9.46 3.40
C GLY A 56 15.80 9.41 1.96
N GLU A 57 14.55 9.05 1.71
CA GLU A 57 13.98 9.07 0.36
C GLU A 57 13.64 10.49 -0.11
N THR A 58 13.86 10.74 -1.39
CA THR A 58 13.38 11.94 -2.11
C THR A 58 12.24 11.56 -3.06
N ILE A 59 11.45 12.55 -3.49
CA ILE A 59 10.40 12.32 -4.50
C ILE A 59 10.95 11.70 -5.80
N ALA A 60 12.15 12.11 -6.21
CA ALA A 60 12.81 11.59 -7.41
C ALA A 60 13.24 10.12 -7.24
N SER A 61 13.81 9.75 -6.09
CA SER A 61 14.20 8.36 -5.82
C SER A 61 12.98 7.43 -5.79
N MET A 62 11.89 7.87 -5.18
CA MET A 62 10.63 7.12 -5.17
C MET A 62 10.03 7.00 -6.57
N ALA A 63 9.99 8.10 -7.33
CA ALA A 63 9.47 8.09 -8.70
C ALA A 63 10.19 7.05 -9.57
N SER A 64 11.53 7.02 -9.49
CA SER A 64 12.35 5.99 -10.14
C SER A 64 11.96 4.57 -9.70
N ALA A 65 11.84 4.33 -8.39
CA ALA A 65 11.43 3.03 -7.85
C ALA A 65 9.99 2.61 -8.23
N PHE A 66 9.10 3.57 -8.48
CA PHE A 66 7.73 3.34 -8.95
C PHE A 66 7.62 3.26 -10.48
N GLY A 67 8.68 3.53 -11.23
CA GLY A 67 8.64 3.60 -12.69
C GLY A 67 7.77 4.75 -13.21
N THR A 68 7.78 5.88 -12.49
CA THR A 68 7.01 7.10 -12.83
C THR A 68 7.92 8.32 -12.81
N GLU A 69 7.40 9.47 -13.25
CA GLU A 69 8.08 10.76 -13.13
C GLU A 69 7.82 11.43 -11.77
N TRP A 70 8.81 12.19 -11.28
CA TRP A 70 8.70 12.90 -10.00
C TRP A 70 7.56 13.91 -10.00
N LEU A 71 7.30 14.56 -11.14
CA LEU A 71 6.23 15.53 -11.29
C LEU A 71 4.84 14.87 -11.17
N HIS A 72 4.69 13.62 -11.64
CA HIS A 72 3.47 12.85 -11.46
C HIS A 72 3.19 12.57 -9.98
N LEU A 73 4.22 12.17 -9.21
CA LEU A 73 4.07 11.99 -7.76
C LEU A 73 3.75 13.32 -7.08
N TYR A 74 4.42 14.42 -7.43
CA TYR A 74 4.17 15.71 -6.81
C TYR A 74 2.74 16.19 -7.03
N THR A 75 2.27 16.16 -8.28
CA THR A 75 0.92 16.61 -8.66
C THR A 75 -0.19 15.72 -8.12
N THR A 76 0.08 14.43 -7.86
CA THR A 76 -0.86 13.50 -7.20
C THR A 76 -0.95 13.71 -5.67
N ASN A 77 -0.08 14.56 -5.11
CA ASN A 77 0.01 14.85 -3.68
C ASN A 77 -0.11 16.36 -3.43
N PRO A 78 -1.30 16.97 -3.66
CA PRO A 78 -1.49 18.43 -3.56
C PRO A 78 -1.30 18.99 -2.14
N THR A 79 -1.23 18.14 -1.12
CA THR A 79 -0.91 18.54 0.26
C THR A 79 0.57 18.81 0.49
N LEU A 80 1.46 18.39 -0.42
CA LEU A 80 2.88 18.72 -0.36
C LEU A 80 3.07 20.17 -0.79
N GLN A 81 3.68 20.98 0.08
CA GLN A 81 3.93 22.40 -0.19
C GLN A 81 5.03 22.63 -1.23
N SER A 82 5.97 21.69 -1.32
CA SER A 82 7.04 21.67 -2.32
C SER A 82 7.49 20.23 -2.57
N PRO A 83 8.24 19.96 -3.66
CA PRO A 83 8.79 18.63 -3.94
C PRO A 83 9.76 18.12 -2.86
N ASP A 84 10.39 19.03 -2.13
CA ASP A 84 11.34 18.73 -1.05
C ASP A 84 10.67 18.65 0.33
N ALA A 85 9.37 18.96 0.44
CA ALA A 85 8.60 18.91 1.69
C ALA A 85 8.22 17.46 2.10
N ILE A 86 9.00 16.47 1.71
CA ILE A 86 8.80 15.07 2.02
C ILE A 86 9.64 14.68 3.23
N THR A 87 8.98 14.17 4.27
CA THR A 87 9.65 13.68 5.48
C THR A 87 9.35 12.20 5.71
N ALA A 88 10.22 11.52 6.45
CA ALA A 88 10.05 10.12 6.81
C ALA A 88 8.65 9.87 7.41
N TYR A 89 8.05 8.77 7.01
CA TYR A 89 6.72 8.32 7.43
C TYR A 89 5.54 9.17 6.94
N THR A 90 5.80 10.22 6.14
CA THR A 90 4.73 10.90 5.40
C THR A 90 4.04 9.90 4.47
N ARG A 91 2.70 9.87 4.51
CA ARG A 91 1.91 9.05 3.59
C ARG A 91 1.66 9.84 2.32
N ILE A 92 2.10 9.32 1.19
CA ILE A 92 1.86 9.89 -0.14
C ILE A 92 1.03 8.92 -0.99
N ASN A 93 0.37 9.48 -1.99
CA ASN A 93 -0.26 8.74 -3.08
C ASN A 93 0.78 8.44 -4.16
N THR A 94 0.78 7.20 -4.67
CA THR A 94 1.69 6.76 -5.74
C THR A 94 0.99 6.52 -7.07
N GLY A 95 -0.30 6.85 -7.14
CA GLY A 95 -1.14 6.75 -8.33
C GLY A 95 -2.56 7.19 -8.01
N VAL A 96 -3.44 7.11 -9.01
CA VAL A 96 -4.84 7.51 -8.90
C VAL A 96 -5.73 6.29 -8.91
N LEU A 97 -6.71 6.25 -8.00
CA LEU A 97 -7.74 5.22 -8.00
C LEU A 97 -8.91 5.67 -8.87
N TYR A 98 -9.36 4.79 -9.76
CA TYR A 98 -10.53 4.99 -10.59
C TYR A 98 -11.61 3.94 -10.29
N THR A 99 -12.83 4.40 -10.03
CA THR A 99 -13.99 3.51 -9.87
C THR A 99 -14.68 3.35 -11.20
N VAL A 100 -14.62 2.14 -11.75
CA VAL A 100 -15.27 1.76 -13.02
C VAL A 100 -16.78 1.96 -12.93
N ARG A 101 -17.35 2.63 -13.92
CA ARG A 101 -18.79 2.88 -14.04
C ARG A 101 -19.47 1.78 -14.85
N LYS A 102 -20.77 1.63 -14.66
CA LYS A 102 -21.57 0.67 -15.44
C LYS A 102 -21.40 0.94 -16.94
N GLY A 103 -21.01 -0.10 -17.69
CA GLY A 103 -20.81 -0.03 -19.13
C GLY A 103 -19.40 0.36 -19.58
N GLU A 104 -18.49 0.71 -18.66
CA GLU A 104 -17.07 0.85 -18.97
C GLU A 104 -16.37 -0.51 -19.01
N TYR A 105 -15.34 -0.63 -19.84
CA TYR A 105 -14.51 -1.82 -20.03
C TYR A 105 -13.05 -1.41 -20.28
N LEU A 106 -12.10 -2.34 -20.21
CA LEU A 106 -10.68 -2.04 -20.14
C LEU A 106 -10.15 -1.26 -21.35
N GLU A 107 -10.59 -1.61 -22.56
CA GLU A 107 -10.19 -0.93 -23.79
C GLU A 107 -10.66 0.53 -23.79
N LEU A 108 -11.90 0.80 -23.37
CA LEU A 108 -12.42 2.17 -23.23
C LEU A 108 -11.61 2.99 -22.20
N LEU A 109 -11.21 2.37 -21.08
CA LEU A 109 -10.42 3.02 -20.05
C LEU A 109 -8.97 3.25 -20.52
N ALA A 110 -8.40 2.31 -21.27
CA ALA A 110 -7.07 2.43 -21.85
C ALA A 110 -7.00 3.64 -22.79
N ASP A 111 -7.97 3.77 -23.70
CA ASP A 111 -8.08 4.91 -24.60
C ASP A 111 -8.27 6.22 -23.83
N ARG A 112 -9.18 6.23 -22.85
CA ARG A 112 -9.49 7.41 -22.03
C ARG A 112 -8.28 7.93 -21.25
N PHE A 113 -7.46 7.04 -20.72
CA PHE A 113 -6.30 7.40 -19.91
C PHE A 113 -4.99 7.38 -20.68
N PHE A 114 -5.05 7.28 -22.02
CA PHE A 114 -3.88 7.25 -22.90
C PHE A 114 -2.85 6.20 -22.44
N THR A 115 -3.33 5.00 -22.15
CA THR A 115 -2.54 3.85 -21.70
C THR A 115 -2.94 2.59 -22.46
N THR A 116 -2.47 1.41 -22.06
CA THR A 116 -2.83 0.12 -22.68
C THR A 116 -3.59 -0.76 -21.69
N VAL A 117 -4.41 -1.67 -22.22
CA VAL A 117 -5.06 -2.73 -21.40
C VAL A 117 -4.01 -3.52 -20.61
N SER A 118 -2.87 -3.84 -21.24
CA SER A 118 -1.78 -4.56 -20.57
C SER A 118 -1.16 -3.77 -19.41
N ALA A 119 -1.00 -2.45 -19.53
CA ALA A 119 -0.50 -1.60 -18.46
C ALA A 119 -1.51 -1.50 -17.30
N ILE A 120 -2.81 -1.38 -17.60
CA ILE A 120 -3.87 -1.40 -16.59
C ILE A 120 -3.86 -2.74 -15.84
N ALA A 121 -3.83 -3.86 -16.57
CA ALA A 121 -3.82 -5.20 -15.99
C ALA A 121 -2.57 -5.46 -15.13
N ALA A 122 -1.39 -5.01 -15.57
CA ALA A 122 -0.13 -5.21 -14.86
C ALA A 122 -0.12 -4.62 -13.44
N VAL A 123 -0.83 -3.52 -13.22
CA VAL A 123 -0.93 -2.87 -11.90
C VAL A 123 -2.23 -3.21 -11.16
N ASN A 124 -3.12 -4.00 -11.78
CA ASN A 124 -4.39 -4.47 -11.22
C ASN A 124 -4.57 -5.98 -11.46
N PRO A 125 -3.72 -6.84 -10.87
CA PRO A 125 -3.78 -8.29 -11.10
C PRO A 125 -5.07 -8.95 -10.61
N ASP A 126 -5.87 -8.26 -9.81
CA ASP A 126 -7.19 -8.65 -9.32
C ASP A 126 -8.35 -8.33 -10.29
N VAL A 127 -8.09 -7.57 -11.36
CA VAL A 127 -9.08 -7.14 -12.36
C VAL A 127 -8.90 -7.86 -13.71
N ALA A 128 -7.67 -8.35 -13.97
CA ALA A 128 -7.31 -9.03 -15.22
C ALA A 128 -7.91 -10.44 -15.34
#